data_AF-A0A959IB26-F1
#
_entry.id   AF-A0A959IB26-F1
#
_cell.length_a   1.000
_cell.length_b   1.000
_cell.length_c   1.000
_cell.angle_alpha   90.00
_cell.angle_beta   90.00
_cell.angle_gamma   90.00
#
_symmetry.space_group_name_H-M   'P 1'
#
loop_
_entity.id
_entity.type
_entity.pdbx_description
1 polymer ?
#
loop_
_entity_poly.entity_id
_entity_poly.type
_entity_poly.pdbx_seq_one_letter_code
_entity_poly.pdbx_strand_id
1 'polypeptide(L)'
;MKKLSFDHSQAAAFFDVQELAMIQPQIEQAAALLASREGPGNDFLGWLDWASQMDRTEVDAIRAAAERIREQSEVLVVVGIGGSYLGAQAAISFLAHTFHNHLPAGRRPGP
;
A
#
# COMPACT_ATOMS: atom_id res chain seq x y z
N MET A 1 0.88 -22.07 -2.33
CA MET A 1 0.56 -21.57 -0.97
C MET A 1 -0.12 -20.21 -1.11
N LYS A 2 -1.30 -19.98 -0.52
CA LYS A 2 -1.93 -18.65 -0.51
C LYS A 2 -1.18 -17.74 0.46
N LYS A 3 -0.78 -16.54 0.02
CA LYS A 3 0.00 -15.58 0.85
C LYS A 3 -0.90 -14.69 1.73
N LEU A 4 -2.19 -14.60 1.39
CA LEU A 4 -3.22 -13.85 2.12
C LEU A 4 -4.53 -14.65 2.06
N SER A 5 -5.26 -14.69 3.17
CA SER A 5 -6.55 -15.36 3.31
C SER A 5 -7.55 -14.43 3.97
N PHE A 6 -8.78 -14.43 3.47
CA PHE A 6 -9.91 -13.76 4.10
C PHE A 6 -10.76 -14.81 4.84
N ASP A 7 -10.89 -14.65 6.16
CA ASP A 7 -11.71 -15.49 7.02
C ASP A 7 -12.81 -14.65 7.66
N HIS A 8 -14.05 -15.01 7.36
CA HIS A 8 -15.27 -14.36 7.87
C HIS A 8 -16.06 -15.29 8.81
N SER A 9 -15.48 -16.43 9.23
CA SER A 9 -16.15 -17.42 10.08
C SER A 9 -16.66 -16.83 11.40
N GLN A 10 -15.90 -15.90 11.99
CA GLN A 10 -16.29 -15.23 13.24
C GLN A 10 -17.45 -14.23 13.07
N ALA A 11 -17.75 -13.84 11.83
CA ALA A 11 -18.84 -12.92 11.53
C ALA A 11 -20.13 -13.66 11.08
N ALA A 12 -20.07 -14.98 10.88
CA ALA A 12 -21.19 -15.79 10.38
C ALA A 12 -22.43 -15.82 11.30
N ALA A 13 -22.28 -15.41 12.56
CA ALA A 13 -23.43 -15.24 13.47
C ALA A 13 -24.27 -13.99 13.15
N PHE A 14 -23.76 -13.06 12.32
CA PHE A 14 -24.37 -11.76 12.06
C PHE A 14 -24.97 -11.62 10.65
N PHE A 15 -24.80 -12.62 9.78
CA PHE A 15 -25.41 -12.67 8.45
C PHE A 15 -25.58 -14.12 7.98
N ASP A 16 -26.55 -14.35 7.10
CA ASP A 16 -26.67 -15.61 6.36
C ASP A 16 -25.72 -15.62 5.16
N VAL A 17 -25.11 -16.77 4.86
CA VAL A 17 -24.27 -16.95 3.67
C VAL A 17 -25.05 -16.65 2.37
N GLN A 18 -26.37 -16.83 2.37
CA GLN A 18 -27.22 -16.46 1.25
C GLN A 18 -27.23 -14.94 1.00
N GLU A 19 -27.01 -14.11 2.01
CA GLU A 19 -26.89 -12.66 1.84
C GLU A 19 -25.67 -12.30 0.98
N LEU A 20 -24.57 -13.05 1.11
CA LEU A 20 -23.40 -12.90 0.24
C LEU A 20 -23.72 -13.29 -1.21
N ALA A 21 -24.52 -14.35 -1.41
CA ALA A 21 -24.95 -14.75 -2.75
C ALA A 21 -25.89 -13.71 -3.38
N MET A 22 -26.74 -13.06 -2.59
CA MET A 22 -27.67 -12.03 -3.08
C MET A 22 -26.98 -10.75 -3.55
N ILE A 23 -25.81 -10.41 -3.01
CA ILE A 23 -25.03 -9.22 -3.43
C ILE A 23 -24.05 -9.50 -4.57
N GLN A 24 -23.93 -10.75 -5.00
CA GLN A 24 -23.01 -11.17 -6.07
C GLN A 24 -23.19 -10.37 -7.38
N PRO A 25 -24.42 -10.12 -7.89
CA PRO A 25 -24.60 -9.32 -9.11
C PRO A 25 -24.06 -7.90 -8.99
N GLN A 26 -24.21 -7.26 -7.82
CA GLN A 26 -23.71 -5.92 -7.55
C GLN A 26 -22.18 -5.89 -7.48
N ILE A 27 -21.56 -6.93 -6.91
CA ILE A 27 -20.10 -7.09 -6.89
C ILE A 27 -19.57 -7.23 -8.31
N GLU A 28 -20.20 -8.06 -9.14
CA GLU A 28 -19.81 -8.25 -10.54
C GLU A 28 -19.92 -6.96 -11.35
N GLN A 29 -21.01 -6.20 -11.15
CA GLN A 29 -21.18 -4.90 -11.78
C GLN A 29 -20.10 -3.91 -11.34
N ALA A 30 -19.79 -3.82 -10.04
CA ALA A 30 -18.75 -2.95 -9.53
C ALA A 30 -17.36 -3.33 -10.06
N ALA A 31 -17.06 -4.63 -10.12
CA ALA A 31 -15.82 -5.14 -10.70
C ALA A 31 -15.72 -4.82 -12.20
N ALA A 32 -16.82 -4.93 -12.94
CA ALA A 32 -16.88 -4.58 -14.36
C ALA A 32 -16.61 -3.09 -14.59
N LEU A 33 -17.20 -2.18 -13.79
CA LEU A 33 -16.94 -0.74 -13.89
C LEU A 33 -15.46 -0.39 -13.63
N LEU A 34 -14.82 -1.04 -12.64
CA LEU A 34 -13.38 -0.87 -12.39
C LEU A 34 -12.54 -1.38 -13.56
N ALA A 35 -12.86 -2.57 -14.08
CA ALA A 35 -12.11 -3.19 -15.17
C ALA A 35 -12.28 -2.46 -16.50
N SER A 36 -13.49 -2.00 -16.83
CA SER A 36 -13.75 -1.20 -18.03
C SER A 36 -13.26 0.24 -17.90
N ARG A 37 -12.99 0.71 -16.67
CA ARG A 37 -12.68 2.10 -16.34
C ARG A 37 -13.80 3.05 -16.78
N GLU A 38 -15.05 2.57 -16.74
CA GLU A 38 -16.24 3.34 -17.01
C GLU A 38 -16.97 3.53 -15.68
N GLY A 39 -17.08 4.77 -15.22
CA GLY A 39 -17.73 5.06 -13.95
C GLY A 39 -17.24 6.36 -13.33
N PRO A 40 -17.94 6.87 -12.30
CA PRO A 40 -17.49 8.06 -11.58
C PRO A 40 -16.09 7.90 -11.00
N GLY A 41 -15.21 8.87 -11.26
CA GLY A 41 -13.83 8.87 -10.76
C GLY A 41 -12.86 7.98 -11.54
N ASN A 42 -13.21 7.54 -12.76
CA ASN A 42 -12.36 6.71 -13.60
C ASN A 42 -11.00 7.35 -13.98
N ASP A 43 -10.87 8.67 -13.89
CA ASP A 43 -9.59 9.39 -14.03
C ASP A 43 -8.53 8.97 -12.98
N PHE A 44 -8.94 8.37 -11.85
CA PHE A 44 -8.07 8.06 -10.71
C PHE A 44 -7.81 6.55 -10.52
N LEU A 45 -7.95 5.73 -11.56
CA LEU A 45 -7.79 4.27 -11.50
C LEU A 45 -6.37 3.75 -11.79
N GLY A 46 -5.37 4.63 -11.80
CA GLY A 46 -3.97 4.24 -12.08
C GLY A 46 -3.42 3.16 -11.14
N TRP A 47 -3.96 3.05 -9.92
CA TRP A 47 -3.55 2.07 -8.91
C TRP A 47 -3.91 0.62 -9.27
N LEU A 48 -4.88 0.37 -10.16
CA LEU A 48 -5.30 -0.99 -10.55
C LEU A 48 -4.14 -1.78 -11.18
N ASP A 49 -3.40 -1.12 -12.07
CA ASP A 49 -2.33 -1.74 -12.86
C ASP A 49 -0.93 -1.28 -12.42
N TRP A 50 -0.83 -0.35 -11.47
CA TRP A 50 0.45 0.26 -11.09
C TRP A 50 1.51 -0.78 -10.72
N ALA A 51 1.14 -1.82 -9.96
CA ALA A 51 2.10 -2.85 -9.55
C ALA A 51 2.64 -3.69 -10.73
N SER A 52 1.83 -3.92 -11.77
CA SER A 52 2.23 -4.69 -12.95
C SER A 52 2.92 -3.83 -14.02
N GLN A 53 2.61 -2.53 -14.05
CA GLN A 53 3.12 -1.55 -15.02
C GLN A 53 4.14 -0.56 -14.44
N MET A 54 4.64 -0.83 -13.22
CA MET A 54 5.56 0.05 -12.51
C MET A 54 6.79 0.38 -13.37
N ASP A 55 7.09 1.68 -13.53
CA ASP A 55 8.28 2.12 -14.26
C ASP A 55 9.55 1.78 -13.46
N ARG A 56 10.32 0.83 -13.98
CA ARG A 56 11.58 0.39 -13.35
C ARG A 56 12.62 1.50 -13.33
N THR A 57 12.60 2.40 -14.31
CA THR A 57 13.53 3.53 -14.37
C THR A 57 13.28 4.49 -13.21
N GLU A 58 12.01 4.77 -12.92
CA GLU A 58 11.62 5.59 -11.77
C GLU A 58 12.03 4.93 -10.44
N VAL A 59 11.80 3.62 -10.31
CA VAL A 59 12.23 2.85 -9.12
C VAL A 59 13.73 2.93 -8.91
N ASP A 60 14.52 2.78 -9.98
CA ASP A 60 15.98 2.85 -9.90
C ASP A 60 16.46 4.27 -9.53
N ALA A 61 15.81 5.31 -10.04
CA ALA A 61 16.07 6.69 -9.63
C ALA A 61 15.74 6.94 -8.15
N ILE A 62 14.64 6.40 -7.65
CA ILE A 62 14.27 6.46 -6.21
C ILE A 62 15.32 5.75 -5.36
N ARG A 63 15.82 4.58 -5.80
CA ARG A 63 16.88 3.85 -5.07
C ARG A 63 18.17 4.65 -5.00
N ALA A 64 18.61 5.23 -6.12
CA ALA A 64 19.80 6.07 -6.16
C ALA A 64 19.66 7.32 -5.27
N ALA A 65 18.49 7.97 -5.27
CA ALA A 65 18.22 9.08 -4.37
C ALA A 65 18.26 8.66 -2.89
N ALA A 66 17.71 7.49 -2.56
CA ALA A 66 17.74 6.95 -1.20
C ALA A 66 19.16 6.59 -0.75
N GLU A 67 20.01 6.04 -1.62
CA GLU A 67 21.43 5.80 -1.35
C GLU A 67 22.17 7.09 -1.03
N ARG A 68 22.02 8.09 -1.90
CA ARG A 68 22.62 9.41 -1.70
C ARG A 68 22.18 10.07 -0.40
N ILE A 69 20.90 9.98 -0.03
CA ILE A 69 20.38 10.48 1.25
C ILE A 69 21.02 9.74 2.44
N ARG A 70 21.17 8.42 2.37
CA ARG A 70 21.81 7.64 3.45
C ARG A 70 23.28 7.99 3.66
N GLU A 71 24.00 8.29 2.59
CA GLU A 71 25.43 8.65 2.65
C GLU A 71 25.66 10.06 3.22
N GLN A 72 24.76 10.99 2.93
CA GLN A 72 24.96 12.42 3.24
C GLN A 72 24.13 12.93 4.44
N SER A 73 23.21 12.14 4.98
CA SER A 73 22.24 12.60 5.98
C SER A 73 22.09 11.64 7.15
N GLU A 74 22.04 12.20 8.37
CA GLU A 74 21.67 11.45 9.58
C GLU A 74 20.16 11.42 9.83
N VAL A 75 19.40 12.34 9.24
CA VAL A 75 17.94 12.46 9.40
C VAL A 75 17.31 12.83 8.07
N LEU A 76 16.19 12.18 7.74
CA LEU A 76 15.31 12.57 6.63
C LEU A 76 14.00 13.12 7.19
N VAL A 77 13.71 14.39 6.92
CA VAL A 77 12.43 15.01 7.26
C VAL A 77 11.50 14.94 6.05
N VAL A 78 10.42 14.17 6.17
CA VAL A 78 9.37 14.09 5.15
C VAL A 78 8.26 15.08 5.50
N VAL A 79 7.97 16.02 4.60
CA VAL A 79 6.89 17.01 4.77
C VAL A 79 5.71 16.60 3.90
N GLY A 80 4.63 16.15 4.51
CA GLY A 80 3.42 15.71 3.82
C GLY A 80 2.26 15.49 4.78
N ILE A 81 1.04 15.43 4.23
CA ILE A 81 -0.19 15.16 4.98
C ILE A 81 -1.07 14.18 4.20
N GLY A 82 -2.03 13.53 4.87
CA GLY A 82 -2.96 12.60 4.24
C GLY A 82 -2.24 11.41 3.61
N GLY A 83 -2.55 11.10 2.35
CA GLY A 83 -1.93 9.99 1.61
C GLY A 83 -0.42 10.09 1.48
N SER A 84 0.13 11.32 1.39
CA SER A 84 1.57 11.57 1.30
C SER A 84 2.33 11.37 2.62
N TYR A 85 1.62 11.14 3.74
CA TYR A 85 2.21 10.82 5.05
C TYR A 85 1.88 9.40 5.49
N LEU A 86 0.59 9.03 5.47
CA LEU A 86 0.09 7.80 6.09
C LEU A 86 0.70 6.54 5.46
N GLY A 87 0.87 6.49 4.14
CA GLY A 87 1.47 5.34 3.46
C GLY A 87 2.93 5.10 3.87
N ALA A 88 3.75 6.16 3.87
CA ALA A 88 5.14 6.09 4.29
C ALA A 88 5.27 5.73 5.78
N GLN A 89 4.48 6.39 6.64
CA GLN A 89 4.50 6.13 8.08
C GLN A 89 4.09 4.69 8.41
N ALA A 90 3.05 4.16 7.76
CA ALA A 90 2.59 2.80 7.97
C ALA A 90 3.65 1.77 7.57
N ALA A 91 4.27 1.93 6.40
CA ALA A 91 5.32 1.02 5.93
C ALA A 91 6.57 1.06 6.83
N ILE A 92 7.05 2.25 7.20
CA ILE A 92 8.22 2.40 8.06
C ILE A 92 7.93 1.81 9.45
N SER A 93 6.78 2.14 10.05
CA SER A 93 6.44 1.65 11.40
C SER A 93 6.24 0.13 11.45
N PHE A 94 5.78 -0.47 10.35
CA PHE A 94 5.55 -1.91 10.26
C PHE A 94 6.83 -2.71 9.98
N LEU A 95 7.74 -2.17 9.15
CA LEU A 95 8.92 -2.90 8.67
C LEU A 95 10.22 -2.54 9.40
N ALA A 96 10.31 -1.35 9.98
CA ALA A 96 11.51 -0.91 10.68
C ALA A 96 11.53 -1.41 12.13
N HIS A 97 12.69 -1.30 12.77
CA HIS A 97 12.83 -1.56 14.20
C HIS A 97 11.98 -0.55 15.01
N THR A 98 11.26 -1.02 16.04
CA THR A 98 10.40 -0.18 16.89
C THR A 98 11.10 1.09 17.42
N PHE A 99 12.40 0.98 17.69
CA PHE A 99 13.24 2.08 18.20
C PHE A 99 14.21 2.63 17.15
N HIS A 100 13.89 2.53 15.84
CA HIS A 100 14.80 2.85 14.73
C HIS A 100 15.61 4.15 14.93
N ASN A 101 14.96 5.26 15.28
CA ASN A 101 15.61 6.57 15.48
C ASN A 101 16.38 6.71 16.80
N HIS A 102 16.22 5.77 17.74
CA HIS A 102 16.99 5.73 18.98
C HIS A 102 18.22 4.81 18.86
N LEU A 103 18.34 4.06 17.77
CA LEU A 103 19.52 3.23 17.53
C LEU A 103 20.72 4.10 17.11
N PRO A 104 21.95 3.75 17.49
CA PRO A 104 23.15 4.36 16.94
C PRO A 104 23.18 4.25 15.41
N ALA A 105 23.78 5.23 14.73
CA ALA A 105 23.81 5.30 13.27
C ALA A 105 24.29 4.00 12.59
N GLY A 106 25.36 3.36 13.10
CA GLY A 106 25.88 2.09 12.56
C GLY A 106 24.98 0.87 12.78
N ARG A 107 23.84 0.99 13.47
CA ARG A 107 22.86 -0.08 13.73
C ARG A 107 21.52 0.16 13.04
N ARG A 108 21.36 1.24 12.27
CA ARG A 108 20.17 1.51 11.47
C ARG A 108 20.51 1.47 9.97
N PRO A 109 19.60 0.98 9.12
CA PRO A 109 19.82 0.87 7.67
C PRO A 109 19.81 2.22 6.92
N GLY A 110 19.48 3.32 7.59
CA GLY A 110 19.37 4.66 7.00
C GLY A 110 18.93 5.70 8.05
N PRO A 111 18.79 6.97 7.63
CA PRO A 111 18.36 8.07 8.48
C PRO A 111 16.90 7.99 8.91
#